data_AF-A0A6P0S6T8-F1
#
_entry.id   AF-A0A6P0S6T8-F1
#
_cell.length_a   1.000
_cell.length_b   1.000
_cell.length_c   1.000
_cell.angle_alpha   90.00
_cell.angle_beta   90.00
_cell.angle_gamma   90.00
#
_symmetry.space_group_name_H-M   'P 1'
#
loop_
_entity.id
_entity.type
_entity.pdbx_description
1 polymer ?
#
loop_
_entity_poly.entity_id
_entity_poly.type
_entity_poly.pdbx_seq_one_letter_code
_entity_poly.pdbx_strand_id
1 'polypeptide(L)'
;YVEKLRDDIITEKDNFAYPRDWNPELLTSSMQTQHNQTSIERFENTSPGTVEPISRLRRLNWEQPCHTLRAGTGKERGSYTSPRPIHPQYPRVISVREAARLHSFPDWFRFHRTKWHGFRQVGNAVPPLLGRVLGRQIMAALQVEPSMPIIDRLALGDPQLLRFDLSQASQYWQNTL
;
A
#
# COMPACT_ATOMS: atom_id res chain seq x y z
N TYR A 1 -7.03 -11.28 6.89
CA TYR A 1 -7.26 -11.19 5.43
C TYR A 1 -5.98 -11.39 4.65
N VAL A 2 -4.97 -10.53 4.84
CA VAL A 2 -3.73 -10.62 4.04
C VAL A 2 -2.82 -11.76 4.47
N GLU A 3 -2.80 -12.12 5.76
CA GLU A 3 -2.05 -13.28 6.30
C GLU A 3 -2.59 -14.60 5.71
N LYS A 4 -3.91 -14.85 5.80
CA LYS A 4 -4.60 -15.98 5.14
C LYS A 4 -4.38 -16.11 3.62
N LEU A 5 -3.94 -15.05 2.94
CA LEU A 5 -3.67 -15.04 1.49
C LEU A 5 -2.16 -15.06 1.17
N ARG A 6 -1.28 -14.98 2.19
CA ARG A 6 0.17 -14.92 2.03
C ARG A 6 0.87 -16.14 2.61
N ASP A 7 0.28 -16.79 3.60
CA ASP A 7 0.74 -18.09 4.08
C ASP A 7 0.70 -19.05 2.89
N ASP A 8 1.87 -19.60 2.53
CA ASP A 8 2.17 -20.48 1.40
C ASP A 8 2.59 -19.85 0.05
N ILE A 9 2.46 -18.53 -0.18
CA ILE A 9 2.95 -17.90 -1.44
C ILE A 9 4.43 -17.51 -1.33
N ILE A 10 4.94 -17.29 -0.12
CA ILE A 10 6.30 -16.83 0.13
C ILE A 10 7.11 -17.94 0.78
N THR A 11 7.78 -18.76 -0.04
CA THR A 11 8.90 -19.56 0.45
C THR A 11 10.12 -18.65 0.65
N GLU A 12 10.69 -18.68 1.85
CA GLU A 12 11.91 -17.94 2.26
C GLU A 12 13.09 -18.14 1.28
N LYS A 13 13.15 -19.31 0.63
CA LYS A 13 14.25 -19.72 -0.27
C LYS A 13 14.47 -18.81 -1.48
N ASP A 14 13.46 -18.08 -1.93
CA ASP A 14 13.54 -17.21 -3.12
C ASP A 14 13.43 -15.71 -2.78
N ASN A 15 13.66 -15.32 -1.52
CA ASN A 15 13.51 -13.95 -1.06
C ASN A 15 14.84 -13.18 -1.10
N PHE A 16 15.18 -12.62 -2.26
CA PHE A 16 16.38 -11.80 -2.44
C PHE A 16 16.25 -10.35 -1.94
N ALA A 17 15.19 -10.03 -1.19
CA ALA A 17 15.03 -8.69 -0.64
C ALA A 17 16.03 -8.46 0.49
N TYR A 18 16.67 -7.30 0.48
CA TYR A 18 17.51 -6.87 1.59
C TYR A 18 16.70 -6.80 2.89
N PRO A 19 17.14 -7.47 3.97
CA PRO A 19 16.48 -7.36 5.26
C PRO A 19 16.49 -5.92 5.77
N ARG A 20 15.49 -5.57 6.57
CA ARG A 20 15.36 -4.24 7.19
C ARG A 20 15.43 -4.33 8.69
N ASP A 21 16.05 -3.32 9.29
CA ASP A 21 15.94 -3.08 10.73
C ASP A 21 14.71 -2.20 10.99
N TRP A 22 13.71 -2.76 11.67
CA TRP A 22 12.43 -2.11 11.91
C TRP A 22 11.74 -2.69 13.14
N ASN A 23 10.92 -1.87 13.80
CA ASN A 23 10.12 -2.30 14.95
C ASN A 23 8.77 -2.91 14.49
N PRO A 24 8.52 -4.22 14.68
CA PRO A 24 7.27 -4.87 14.32
C PRO A 24 6.05 -4.39 15.13
N GLU A 25 6.27 -3.82 16.31
CA GLU A 25 5.21 -3.24 17.15
C GLU A 25 4.72 -1.88 16.64
N LEU A 26 5.49 -1.23 15.74
CA LEU A 26 5.16 0.08 15.19
C LEU A 26 4.56 -0.02 13.78
N LEU A 27 3.23 0.00 13.68
CA LEU A 27 2.53 -0.06 12.41
C LEU A 27 2.29 1.34 11.78
N THR A 28 3.18 1.73 10.87
CA THR A 28 3.11 3.02 10.15
C THR A 28 1.96 3.09 9.13
N SER A 29 1.56 4.32 8.77
CA SER A 29 0.54 4.61 7.74
C SER A 29 -0.88 4.10 8.07
N SER A 30 -1.18 3.94 9.35
CA SER A 30 -2.46 3.42 9.88
C SER A 30 -3.49 4.49 10.20
N MET A 31 -3.23 5.77 9.85
CA MET A 31 -4.12 6.88 10.18
C MET A 31 -5.49 6.74 9.50
N GLN A 32 -6.55 6.71 10.30
CA GLN A 32 -7.92 6.53 9.82
C GLN A 32 -8.55 7.85 9.36
N THR A 33 -9.42 7.78 8.34
CA THR A 33 -10.25 8.91 7.93
C THR A 33 -11.39 9.10 8.92
N GLN A 34 -11.57 10.32 9.43
CA GLN A 34 -12.74 10.66 10.23
C GLN A 34 -13.90 10.95 9.28
N HIS A 35 -15.02 10.27 9.50
CA HIS A 35 -16.22 10.39 8.67
C HIS A 35 -17.31 11.11 9.45
N ASN A 36 -18.18 11.83 8.75
CA ASN A 36 -19.38 12.39 9.36
C ASN A 36 -20.41 11.27 9.62
N GLN A 37 -21.37 11.54 10.51
CA GLN A 37 -22.36 10.57 10.94
C GLN A 37 -23.18 9.98 9.78
N THR A 38 -23.58 10.82 8.83
CA THR A 38 -24.34 10.35 7.66
C THR A 38 -23.54 9.35 6.81
N SER A 39 -22.22 9.52 6.69
CA SER A 39 -21.37 8.57 5.95
C SER A 39 -21.17 7.28 6.71
N ILE A 40 -21.05 7.35 8.04
CA ILE A 40 -20.96 6.17 8.90
C ILE A 40 -22.22 5.32 8.73
N GLU A 41 -23.40 5.90 8.85
CA GLU A 41 -24.69 5.20 8.68
C GLU A 41 -24.80 4.53 7.29
N ARG A 42 -24.39 5.22 6.23
CA ARG A 42 -24.38 4.62 4.88
C ARG A 42 -23.40 3.45 4.78
N PHE A 43 -22.22 3.57 5.38
CA PHE A 43 -21.23 2.51 5.38
C PHE A 43 -21.70 1.29 6.19
N GLU A 44 -22.34 1.49 7.33
CA GLU A 44 -22.94 0.42 8.14
C GLU A 44 -23.97 -0.39 7.33
N ASN A 45 -24.86 0.32 6.62
CA ASN A 45 -25.91 -0.26 5.80
C ASN A 45 -25.44 -0.83 4.45
N THR A 46 -24.17 -0.62 4.06
CA THR A 46 -23.61 -1.19 2.83
C THR A 46 -23.16 -2.63 3.10
N SER A 47 -23.70 -3.62 2.40
CA SER A 47 -23.26 -5.02 2.55
C SER A 47 -21.82 -5.26 2.05
N PRO A 48 -21.04 -6.19 2.64
CA PRO A 48 -19.72 -6.56 2.14
C PRO A 48 -19.76 -7.00 0.66
N GLY A 49 -18.86 -6.46 -0.16
CA GLY A 49 -18.75 -6.76 -1.59
C GLY A 49 -19.62 -5.88 -2.49
N THR A 50 -20.49 -5.05 -1.95
CA THR A 50 -21.35 -4.14 -2.73
C THR A 50 -20.83 -2.70 -2.73
N VAL A 51 -21.46 -1.83 -3.53
CA VAL A 51 -21.08 -0.42 -3.68
C VAL A 51 -22.05 0.44 -2.91
N GLU A 52 -21.54 1.35 -2.08
CA GLU A 52 -22.36 2.36 -1.40
C GLU A 52 -22.93 3.35 -2.44
N PRO A 53 -24.25 3.56 -2.51
CA PRO A 53 -24.88 4.28 -3.61
C PRO A 53 -24.41 5.71 -3.84
N ILE A 54 -24.13 6.47 -2.76
CA ILE A 54 -23.81 7.90 -2.84
C ILE A 54 -22.33 8.14 -3.09
N SER A 55 -21.44 7.61 -2.24
CA SER A 55 -19.99 7.77 -2.39
C SER A 55 -19.39 6.91 -3.50
N ARG A 56 -20.15 5.91 -3.98
CA ARG A 56 -19.72 4.92 -4.98
C ARG A 56 -18.50 4.11 -4.53
N LEU A 57 -18.22 4.07 -3.24
CA LEU A 57 -17.14 3.27 -2.66
C LEU A 57 -17.62 1.84 -2.47
N ARG A 58 -16.81 0.87 -2.92
CA ARG A 58 -17.09 -0.55 -2.68
C ARG A 58 -16.70 -0.94 -1.26
N ARG A 59 -17.58 -1.64 -0.53
CA ARG A 59 -17.23 -2.31 0.71
C ARG A 59 -16.50 -3.60 0.40
N LEU A 60 -15.34 -3.78 1.02
CA LEU A 60 -14.58 -5.02 0.88
C LEU A 60 -15.34 -6.19 1.49
N ASN A 61 -14.99 -7.40 1.07
CA ASN A 61 -15.51 -8.64 1.60
C ASN A 61 -14.32 -9.50 2.04
N TRP A 62 -14.42 -10.14 3.20
CA TRP A 62 -13.35 -10.98 3.73
C TRP A 62 -13.05 -12.21 2.86
N GLU A 63 -14.03 -12.68 2.09
CA GLU A 63 -13.96 -13.92 1.30
C GLU A 63 -13.77 -13.65 -0.21
N GLN A 64 -13.61 -12.40 -0.63
CA GLN A 64 -13.44 -12.05 -2.05
C GLN A 64 -12.21 -11.17 -2.26
N PRO A 65 -11.57 -11.24 -3.44
CA PRO A 65 -10.46 -10.36 -3.76
C PRO A 65 -10.87 -8.88 -3.74
N CYS A 66 -9.91 -8.03 -3.38
CA CYS A 66 -10.05 -6.60 -3.50
C CYS A 66 -10.10 -6.20 -4.99
N HIS A 67 -10.90 -5.20 -5.31
CA HIS A 67 -10.85 -4.55 -6.63
C HIS A 67 -9.58 -3.70 -6.76
N THR A 68 -9.24 -3.29 -7.98
CA THR A 68 -8.07 -2.45 -8.23
C THR A 68 -8.10 -1.17 -7.41
N LEU A 69 -7.09 -0.98 -6.56
CA LEU A 69 -6.88 0.27 -5.84
C LEU A 69 -6.29 1.29 -6.82
N ARG A 70 -7.03 2.38 -7.06
CA ARG A 70 -6.62 3.42 -8.00
C ARG A 70 -5.96 4.57 -7.27
N ALA A 71 -4.91 5.13 -7.85
CA ALA A 71 -4.21 6.31 -7.30
C ALA A 71 -5.07 7.58 -7.23
N GLY A 72 -6.24 7.58 -7.88
CA GLY A 72 -7.11 8.74 -8.03
C GLY A 72 -6.68 9.62 -9.20
N THR A 73 -7.49 10.63 -9.49
CA THR A 73 -7.20 11.61 -10.56
C THR A 73 -6.44 12.82 -10.02
N GLY A 74 -5.70 13.49 -10.91
CA GLY A 74 -5.11 14.80 -10.61
C GLY A 74 -6.16 15.89 -10.50
N LYS A 75 -5.71 17.11 -10.19
CA LYS A 75 -6.58 18.28 -10.00
C LYS A 75 -7.45 18.56 -11.23
N GLU A 76 -6.97 18.19 -12.41
CA GLU A 76 -7.65 18.39 -13.70
C GLU A 76 -8.97 17.62 -13.90
N ARG A 77 -9.29 16.58 -13.10
CA ARG A 77 -10.48 15.73 -13.31
C ARG A 77 -11.44 15.65 -12.12
N GLY A 78 -11.43 16.66 -11.24
CA GLY A 78 -12.50 16.91 -10.26
C GLY A 78 -12.55 15.99 -9.03
N SER A 79 -12.11 14.73 -9.11
CA SER A 79 -11.96 13.88 -7.92
C SER A 79 -10.57 14.08 -7.32
N TYR A 80 -10.50 14.94 -6.31
CA TYR A 80 -9.28 15.30 -5.58
C TYR A 80 -8.67 14.14 -4.78
N THR A 81 -9.25 12.94 -4.78
CA THR A 81 -8.86 11.86 -3.86
C THR A 81 -8.93 10.48 -4.51
N SER A 82 -7.92 9.66 -4.24
CA SER A 82 -7.97 8.21 -4.51
C SER A 82 -9.22 7.60 -3.89
N PRO A 83 -10.07 6.88 -4.64
CA PRO A 83 -11.23 6.19 -4.07
C PRO A 83 -10.74 5.10 -3.12
N ARG A 84 -11.18 5.17 -1.86
CA ARG A 84 -10.74 4.26 -0.79
C ARG A 84 -11.89 3.29 -0.49
N PRO A 85 -11.69 1.97 -0.66
CA PRO A 85 -12.72 0.98 -0.31
C PRO A 85 -13.19 1.14 1.15
N ILE A 86 -14.44 0.78 1.42
CA ILE A 86 -14.98 0.67 2.78
C ILE A 86 -14.42 -0.62 3.41
N HIS A 87 -14.00 -0.54 4.67
CA HIS A 87 -13.49 -1.67 5.44
C HIS A 87 -14.57 -2.76 5.54
N PRO A 88 -14.22 -4.06 5.44
CA PRO A 88 -15.23 -5.12 5.41
C PRO A 88 -16.10 -5.17 6.66
N GLN A 89 -15.53 -4.90 7.84
CA GLN A 89 -16.21 -4.98 9.13
C GLN A 89 -16.64 -3.64 9.72
N TYR A 90 -15.92 -2.55 9.43
CA TYR A 90 -16.07 -1.29 10.17
C TYR A 90 -16.62 -0.22 9.23
N PRO A 91 -17.46 0.71 9.69
CA PRO A 91 -18.05 1.75 8.87
C PRO A 91 -17.08 2.91 8.62
N ARG A 92 -15.94 2.57 8.01
CA ARG A 92 -14.89 3.51 7.61
C ARG A 92 -14.23 3.02 6.34
N VAL A 93 -13.64 3.93 5.58
CA VAL A 93 -12.69 3.54 4.54
C VAL A 93 -11.42 2.92 5.12
N ILE A 94 -10.74 2.10 4.31
CA ILE A 94 -9.44 1.54 4.68
C ILE A 94 -8.38 2.64 4.86
N SER A 95 -7.33 2.31 5.61
CA SER A 95 -6.11 3.10 5.81
C SER A 95 -5.09 2.84 4.70
N VAL A 96 -4.04 3.67 4.62
CA VAL A 96 -2.94 3.47 3.68
C VAL A 96 -2.23 2.14 3.95
N ARG A 97 -2.03 1.77 5.21
CA ARG A 97 -1.45 0.48 5.60
C ARG A 97 -2.29 -0.71 5.14
N GLU A 98 -3.60 -0.67 5.33
CA GLU A 98 -4.50 -1.72 4.85
C GLU A 98 -4.42 -1.86 3.32
N ALA A 99 -4.41 -0.74 2.60
CA ALA A 99 -4.21 -0.72 1.14
C ALA A 99 -2.84 -1.27 0.71
N ALA A 100 -1.76 -0.90 1.41
CA ALA A 100 -0.43 -1.40 1.14
C ALA A 100 -0.35 -2.92 1.33
N ARG A 101 -0.98 -3.46 2.38
CA ARG A 101 -1.07 -4.90 2.60
C ARG A 101 -1.83 -5.61 1.48
N LEU A 102 -2.93 -5.03 1.00
CA LEU A 102 -3.64 -5.52 -0.19
C LEU A 102 -2.74 -5.54 -1.45
N HIS A 103 -1.87 -4.54 -1.59
CA HIS A 103 -0.85 -4.48 -2.65
C HIS A 103 0.41 -5.30 -2.34
N SER A 104 0.38 -6.23 -1.39
CA SER A 104 1.51 -7.10 -1.04
C SER A 104 2.77 -6.40 -0.48
N PHE A 105 2.67 -5.13 -0.07
CA PHE A 105 3.80 -4.46 0.57
C PHE A 105 4.13 -5.11 1.93
N PRO A 106 5.43 -5.18 2.27
CA PRO A 106 5.85 -5.57 3.62
C PRO A 106 5.55 -4.46 4.62
N ASP A 107 5.35 -4.83 5.88
CA ASP A 107 4.92 -3.88 6.92
C ASP A 107 5.98 -2.84 7.29
N TRP A 108 7.26 -3.17 7.09
CA TRP A 108 8.36 -2.23 7.25
C TRP A 108 8.38 -1.11 6.20
N PHE A 109 7.73 -1.29 5.04
CA PHE A 109 7.73 -0.29 3.98
C PHE A 109 6.93 0.94 4.43
N ARG A 110 7.56 2.12 4.39
CA ARG A 110 6.97 3.37 4.88
C ARG A 110 6.42 4.20 3.72
N PHE A 111 5.23 4.76 3.89
CA PHE A 111 4.60 5.66 2.93
C PHE A 111 4.60 7.09 3.44
N HIS A 112 4.30 8.04 2.55
CA HIS A 112 4.15 9.45 2.91
C HIS A 112 3.13 9.63 4.05
N ARG A 113 3.38 10.60 4.94
CA ARG A 113 2.58 10.81 6.16
C ARG A 113 1.11 11.13 5.90
N THR A 114 0.80 11.76 4.78
CA THR A 114 -0.57 12.15 4.44
C THR A 114 -1.31 11.00 3.76
N LYS A 115 -2.59 10.84 4.11
CA LYS A 115 -3.48 9.84 3.49
C LYS A 115 -3.47 9.96 1.97
N TRP A 116 -3.55 11.19 1.45
CA TRP A 116 -3.62 11.44 0.01
C TRP A 116 -2.38 10.92 -0.74
N HIS A 117 -1.19 11.37 -0.36
CA HIS A 117 0.04 10.93 -1.02
C HIS A 117 0.30 9.44 -0.80
N GLY A 118 0.04 8.92 0.40
CA GLY A 118 0.22 7.49 0.69
C GLY A 118 -0.68 6.59 -0.17
N PHE A 119 -1.97 6.92 -0.31
CA PHE A 119 -2.86 6.17 -1.21
C PHE A 119 -2.46 6.29 -2.68
N ARG A 120 -1.98 7.47 -3.11
CA ARG A 120 -1.47 7.68 -4.46
C ARG A 120 -0.23 6.82 -4.72
N GLN A 121 0.69 6.73 -3.77
CA GLN A 121 1.87 5.86 -3.84
C GLN A 121 1.46 4.39 -3.98
N VAL A 122 0.54 3.91 -3.14
CA VAL A 122 0.05 2.52 -3.22
C VAL A 122 -0.65 2.25 -4.56
N GLY A 123 -1.57 3.12 -4.98
CA GLY A 123 -2.37 2.91 -6.19
C GLY A 123 -1.59 3.03 -7.50
N ASN A 124 -0.45 3.72 -7.51
CA ASN A 124 0.44 3.78 -8.68
C ASN A 124 1.50 2.67 -8.70
N ALA A 125 1.74 2.02 -7.56
CA ALA A 125 2.78 1.02 -7.45
C ALA A 125 2.38 -0.31 -8.08
N VAL A 126 3.38 -1.01 -8.63
CA VAL A 126 3.27 -2.45 -8.92
C VAL A 126 3.35 -3.20 -7.59
N PRO A 127 2.42 -4.14 -7.30
CA PRO A 127 2.49 -4.96 -6.10
C PRO A 127 3.84 -5.70 -5.97
N PRO A 128 4.55 -5.66 -4.82
CA PRO A 128 5.86 -6.29 -4.68
C PRO A 128 5.91 -7.78 -4.99
N LEU A 129 4.89 -8.57 -4.64
CA LEU A 129 4.87 -10.00 -4.99
C LEU A 129 4.75 -10.23 -6.51
N LEU A 130 3.96 -9.40 -7.21
CA LEU A 130 3.92 -9.45 -8.68
C LEU A 130 5.29 -9.07 -9.28
N GLY A 131 5.90 -8.00 -8.77
CA GLY A 131 7.25 -7.60 -9.17
C GLY A 131 8.29 -8.70 -8.96
N ARG A 132 8.21 -9.42 -7.84
CA ARG A 132 9.09 -10.57 -7.55
C ARG A 132 8.92 -11.70 -8.57
N VAL A 133 7.68 -12.09 -8.89
CA VAL A 133 7.43 -13.15 -9.89
C VAL A 133 7.97 -12.77 -11.25
N LEU A 134 7.75 -11.53 -11.69
CA LEU A 134 8.28 -11.02 -12.97
C LEU A 134 9.81 -10.96 -12.96
N GLY A 135 10.42 -10.45 -11.89
CA GLY A 135 11.87 -10.40 -11.72
C GLY A 135 12.51 -11.78 -11.86
N ARG A 136 11.88 -12.82 -11.29
CA ARG A 136 12.34 -14.21 -11.46
C ARG A 136 12.33 -14.67 -12.91
N GLN A 137 11.28 -14.36 -13.67
CA GLN A 137 11.21 -14.72 -15.08
C GLN A 137 12.29 -14.00 -15.90
N ILE A 138 12.57 -12.73 -15.58
CA ILE A 138 13.63 -11.96 -16.22
C ILE A 138 15.01 -12.57 -15.92
N MET A 139 15.30 -12.89 -14.65
CA MET A 139 16.57 -13.52 -14.27
C MET A 139 16.78 -14.86 -14.98
N ALA A 140 15.74 -15.70 -15.05
CA ALA A 140 15.80 -16.97 -15.77
C ALA A 140 16.05 -16.77 -17.27
N ALA A 141 15.37 -15.81 -17.91
CA ALA A 141 15.56 -15.49 -19.32
C ALA A 141 16.96 -14.96 -19.63
N LEU A 142 17.55 -14.22 -18.69
CA LEU A 142 18.91 -13.70 -18.79
C LEU A 142 19.98 -14.68 -18.30
N GLN A 143 19.59 -15.87 -17.82
CA GLN A 143 20.50 -16.86 -17.21
C GLN A 143 21.35 -16.27 -16.07
N VAL A 144 20.76 -15.35 -15.31
CA VAL A 144 21.40 -14.73 -14.15
C VAL A 144 21.02 -15.53 -12.91
N GLU A 145 22.04 -16.06 -12.22
CA GLU A 145 21.87 -16.66 -10.90
C GLU A 145 21.78 -15.56 -9.83
N PRO A 146 20.67 -15.47 -9.09
CA PRO A 146 20.54 -14.46 -8.04
C PRO A 146 21.42 -14.80 -6.85
N SER A 147 22.01 -13.78 -6.23
CA SER A 147 22.73 -13.91 -4.97
C SER A 147 21.95 -13.22 -3.84
N MET A 148 21.97 -13.84 -2.66
CA MET A 148 21.46 -13.21 -1.46
C MET A 148 22.40 -12.07 -1.03
N PRO A 149 21.86 -10.93 -0.59
CA PRO A 149 22.71 -9.83 -0.13
C PRO A 149 23.48 -10.22 1.14
N ILE A 150 24.80 -9.99 1.14
CA ILE A 150 25.71 -10.24 2.27
C ILE A 150 25.71 -9.03 3.21
N ILE A 151 24.55 -8.70 3.77
CA ILE A 151 24.42 -7.63 4.77
C ILE A 151 23.40 -8.03 5.82
N ASP A 152 23.69 -7.71 7.08
CA ASP A 152 22.83 -8.09 8.20
C ASP A 152 21.44 -7.46 8.08
N ARG A 153 21.35 -6.12 8.12
CA ARG A 153 20.10 -5.36 7.97
C ARG A 153 20.37 -3.94 7.47
N LEU A 154 19.51 -3.44 6.60
CA LEU A 154 19.50 -2.02 6.22
C LEU A 154 18.54 -1.22 7.10
N ALA A 155 18.98 -0.04 7.55
CA ALA A 155 18.11 0.92 8.21
C ALA A 155 17.01 1.42 7.24
N LEU A 156 15.84 1.81 7.77
CA LEU A 156 14.73 2.31 6.96
C LEU A 156 14.98 3.68 6.29
N GLY A 157 16.07 4.37 6.65
CA GLY A 157 16.41 5.73 6.22
C GLY A 157 15.72 6.83 7.05
N ASP A 158 16.00 8.09 6.71
CA ASP A 158 15.49 9.25 7.45
C ASP A 158 13.96 9.37 7.37
N PRO A 159 13.21 9.38 8.50
CA PRO A 159 11.77 9.59 8.52
C PRO A 159 11.32 10.97 8.01
N GLN A 160 12.19 11.98 7.93
CA GLN A 160 11.83 13.31 7.40
C GLN A 160 11.41 13.25 5.94
N LEU A 161 12.00 12.35 5.15
CA LEU A 161 11.67 12.14 3.73
C LEU A 161 10.19 11.78 3.52
N LEU A 162 9.54 11.20 4.54
CA LEU A 162 8.12 10.84 4.50
C LEU A 162 7.18 12.04 4.65
N ARG A 163 7.73 13.24 4.84
CA ARG A 163 6.98 14.48 5.08
C ARG A 163 7.17 15.52 3.99
N PHE A 164 8.08 15.28 3.05
CA PHE A 164 8.40 16.24 2.01
C PHE A 164 7.20 16.51 1.10
N ASP A 165 6.95 17.80 0.86
CA ASP A 165 6.15 18.19 -0.30
C ASP A 165 6.95 18.02 -1.61
N LEU A 166 6.30 18.29 -2.74
CA LEU A 166 6.91 18.14 -4.07
C LEU A 166 8.15 19.03 -4.26
N SER A 167 8.14 20.25 -3.70
CA SER A 167 9.24 21.20 -3.83
C SER A 167 10.44 20.73 -3.02
N GLN A 168 10.21 20.35 -1.76
CA GLN A 168 11.24 19.82 -0.86
C GLN A 168 11.86 18.54 -1.41
N ALA A 169 11.04 17.62 -1.93
CA ALA A 169 11.53 16.41 -2.57
C ALA A 169 12.37 16.72 -3.81
N SER A 170 11.90 17.62 -4.69
CA SER A 170 12.66 18.02 -5.88
C SER A 170 14.02 18.61 -5.51
N GLN A 171 14.05 19.55 -4.56
CA GLN A 171 15.28 20.21 -4.15
C GLN A 171 16.28 19.23 -3.49
N TYR A 172 15.79 18.32 -2.64
CA TYR A 172 16.64 17.30 -2.02
C TYR A 172 17.34 16.42 -3.06
N TRP A 173 16.61 15.90 -4.05
CA TRP A 173 17.19 15.02 -5.06
C TRP A 173 18.05 15.75 -6.10
N GLN A 174 17.77 17.02 -6.38
CA GLN A 174 18.64 17.85 -7.23
C GLN A 174 20.00 18.13 -6.59
N ASN A 175 20.05 18.20 -5.24
CA ASN A 175 21.28 18.50 -4.51
C ASN A 175 22.05 17.25 -4.04
N THR A 176 21.48 16.06 -4.21
CA THR A 176 22.06 14.78 -3.73
C THR A 176 22.58 13.90 -4.87
N LEU A 177 22.20 14.19 -6.12
CA LEU A 177 22.70 13.55 -7.35
C LEU A 177 23.85 14.38 -7.96
#